data_AF-A0A2S9XPM0-F1
#
_entry.id   AF-A0A2S9XPM0-F1
#
_cell.length_a   1.000
_cell.length_b   1.000
_cell.length_c   1.000
_cell.angle_alpha   90.00
_cell.angle_beta   90.00
_cell.angle_gamma   90.00
#
_symmetry.space_group_name_H-M   'P 1'
#
loop_
_entity.id
_entity.type
_entity.pdbx_description
1 polymer ?
#
loop_
_entity_poly.entity_id
_entity_poly.type
_entity_poly.pdbx_seq_one_letter_code
_entity_poly.pdbx_strand_id
1 'polypeptide(L)'
;MIMFERMHLALAAVVSFALGVAAGCTLAVDCSDGTCVCRAGSSCEFECAAPPCHVDCEGDNPDCVGQCANGECTCGPGSSCGFECAAPPCHVDCEPGSNCVGTCANGECTCDIGSSCVFLCDASPCHITCAGDNPDCAGTCANGTCTCGPGSACAFRCSDHNCAANCESGSSCVLTCPDGDPGTQGCRFDTCAAGEPTLCPDGLSLVCGDAACPDSP
;
A
#
# COMPACT_ATOMS: atom_id res chain seq x y z
N MET A 1 -14.35 84.42 3.20
CA MET A 1 -14.72 84.03 1.82
C MET A 1 -13.74 82.93 1.41
N ILE A 2 -13.75 81.76 2.07
CA ILE A 2 -14.61 80.57 1.88
C ILE A 2 -14.63 80.05 0.43
N MET A 3 -13.96 78.89 0.28
CA MET A 3 -14.14 77.78 -0.69
C MET A 3 -13.73 77.99 -2.15
N PHE A 4 -12.73 77.23 -2.60
CA PHE A 4 -12.92 75.97 -3.35
C PHE A 4 -11.56 75.33 -3.66
N GLU A 5 -11.16 74.31 -2.90
CA GLU A 5 -9.99 73.49 -3.19
C GLU A 5 -10.47 72.15 -3.77
N ARG A 6 -10.17 71.92 -5.05
CA ARG A 6 -10.51 70.70 -5.78
C ARG A 6 -9.48 69.61 -5.45
N MET A 7 -9.79 68.76 -4.45
CA MET A 7 -9.01 67.55 -4.22
C MET A 7 -9.62 66.41 -5.04
N HIS A 8 -8.94 66.07 -6.14
CA HIS A 8 -9.29 64.94 -6.99
C HIS A 8 -9.04 63.63 -6.23
N LEU A 9 -10.10 62.84 -6.05
CA LEU A 9 -9.99 61.42 -5.71
C LEU A 9 -9.25 60.71 -6.85
N ALA A 10 -7.98 60.35 -6.63
CA ALA A 10 -7.30 59.36 -7.45
C ALA A 10 -7.66 57.97 -6.91
N LEU A 11 -8.65 57.35 -7.56
CA LEU A 11 -9.03 55.95 -7.36
C LEU A 11 -7.90 55.07 -7.95
N ALA A 12 -6.96 54.64 -7.11
CA ALA A 12 -5.97 53.64 -7.51
C ALA A 12 -6.61 52.26 -7.50
N ALA A 13 -7.10 51.81 -8.66
CA ALA A 13 -7.52 50.43 -8.86
C ALA A 13 -6.28 49.52 -8.88
N VAL A 14 -6.03 48.85 -7.75
CA VAL A 14 -5.04 47.76 -7.67
C VAL A 14 -5.65 46.54 -8.37
N VAL A 15 -5.34 46.37 -9.65
CA VAL A 15 -5.62 45.14 -10.38
C VAL A 15 -4.48 44.16 -10.04
N SER A 16 -4.69 43.36 -8.99
CA SER A 16 -3.86 42.20 -8.71
C SER A 16 -4.13 41.13 -9.77
N PHE A 17 -3.29 41.09 -10.81
CA PHE A 17 -3.17 39.90 -11.65
C PHE A 17 -2.53 38.80 -10.80
N ALA A 18 -3.36 37.92 -10.24
CA ALA A 18 -2.90 36.61 -9.80
C ALA A 18 -2.42 35.86 -11.04
N LEU A 19 -1.11 35.90 -11.29
CA LEU A 19 -0.46 34.89 -12.11
C LEU A 19 -0.62 33.57 -11.37
N GLY A 20 -1.61 32.79 -11.81
CA GLY A 20 -1.75 31.40 -11.47
C GLY A 20 -0.43 30.71 -11.77
N VAL A 21 0.14 30.13 -10.72
CA VAL A 21 1.35 29.33 -10.75
C VAL A 21 1.06 28.11 -11.60
N ALA A 22 1.41 28.14 -12.89
CA ALA A 22 1.57 26.92 -13.66
C ALA A 22 2.91 26.31 -13.27
N ALA A 23 2.94 25.64 -12.11
CA ALA A 23 3.96 24.64 -11.83
C ALA A 23 3.74 23.53 -12.86
N GLY A 24 4.55 23.53 -13.91
CA GLY A 24 4.52 22.49 -14.92
C GLY A 24 4.91 21.16 -14.28
N CYS A 25 3.94 20.25 -14.19
CA CYS A 25 4.21 18.83 -14.00
C CYS A 25 5.05 18.38 -15.20
N THR A 26 6.30 17.98 -14.96
CA THR A 26 7.16 17.38 -15.96
C THR A 26 6.67 15.96 -16.23
N LEU A 27 6.35 15.65 -17.50
CA LEU A 27 5.96 14.34 -18.02
C LEU A 27 4.52 13.91 -17.64
N ALA A 28 3.53 14.57 -18.25
CA ALA A 28 2.14 14.16 -18.20
C ALA A 28 1.95 12.76 -18.83
N VAL A 29 1.79 11.79 -17.95
CA VAL A 29 1.30 10.44 -18.22
C VAL A 29 -0.23 10.51 -18.39
N ASP A 30 -0.84 9.53 -19.07
CA ASP A 30 -2.28 9.48 -19.41
C ASP A 30 -3.16 9.38 -18.14
N CYS A 31 -3.42 10.51 -17.49
CA CYS A 31 -4.40 10.63 -16.41
C CYS A 31 -5.68 11.26 -16.94
N SER A 32 -6.77 10.49 -17.00
CA SER A 32 -8.10 10.96 -17.39
C SER A 32 -9.13 10.51 -16.37
N ASP A 33 -10.00 11.43 -15.94
CA ASP A 33 -11.11 11.17 -15.02
C ASP A 33 -10.68 10.46 -13.71
N GLY A 34 -9.52 10.84 -13.17
CA GLY A 34 -8.98 10.29 -11.92
C GLY A 34 -8.29 8.92 -12.08
N THR A 35 -8.12 8.42 -13.31
CA THR A 35 -7.38 7.18 -13.59
C THR A 35 -6.13 7.50 -14.38
N CYS A 36 -4.98 7.05 -13.89
CA CYS A 36 -3.67 7.21 -14.47
C CYS A 36 -3.14 5.86 -14.97
N VAL A 37 -2.87 5.74 -16.27
CA VAL A 37 -2.47 4.46 -16.87
C VAL A 37 -1.01 4.49 -17.33
N CYS A 38 -0.20 3.56 -16.82
CA CYS A 38 1.13 3.29 -17.33
C CYS A 38 1.05 2.13 -18.32
N ARG A 39 1.24 2.44 -19.59
CA ARG A 39 1.17 1.43 -20.65
C ARG A 39 2.26 0.38 -20.49
N ALA A 40 1.95 -0.84 -20.91
CA ALA A 40 2.85 -1.97 -20.76
C ALA A 40 4.28 -1.68 -21.29
N GLY A 41 5.29 -2.14 -20.56
CA GLY A 41 6.71 -1.96 -20.91
C GLY A 41 7.26 -0.54 -20.69
N SER A 42 6.45 0.40 -20.20
CA SER A 42 6.87 1.80 -19.96
C SER A 42 7.36 2.00 -18.52
N SER A 43 8.09 3.09 -18.29
CA SER A 43 8.36 3.61 -16.94
C SER A 43 7.50 4.83 -16.65
N CYS A 44 6.83 4.87 -15.51
CA CYS A 44 5.90 5.94 -15.15
C CYS A 44 6.03 6.34 -13.68
N GLU A 45 5.76 7.61 -13.40
CA GLU A 45 5.64 8.16 -12.05
C GLU A 45 4.38 9.02 -11.99
N PHE A 46 3.48 8.72 -11.05
CA PHE A 46 2.21 9.42 -10.88
C PHE A 46 2.07 9.99 -9.47
N GLU A 47 1.70 11.27 -9.41
CA GLU A 47 1.32 11.94 -8.17
C GLU A 47 -0.18 12.27 -8.19
N CYS A 48 -0.88 11.94 -7.10
CA CYS A 48 -2.30 12.25 -6.99
C CYS A 48 -2.49 13.71 -6.54
N ALA A 49 -2.97 14.56 -7.44
CA ALA A 49 -3.25 15.96 -7.10
C ALA A 49 -4.54 16.13 -6.27
N ALA A 50 -5.55 15.26 -6.47
CA ALA A 50 -6.80 15.29 -5.73
C ALA A 50 -7.56 13.95 -5.84
N PRO A 51 -8.14 13.43 -4.74
CA PRO A 51 -8.99 12.23 -4.80
C PRO A 51 -10.28 12.45 -5.63
N PRO A 52 -10.81 11.42 -6.31
CA PRO A 52 -10.29 10.05 -6.41
C PRO A 52 -9.12 9.93 -7.41
N CYS A 53 -8.15 9.07 -7.08
CA CYS A 53 -7.02 8.73 -7.93
C CYS A 53 -6.81 7.22 -7.96
N HIS A 54 -6.76 6.67 -9.17
CA HIS A 54 -6.43 5.30 -9.49
C HIS A 54 -5.16 5.26 -10.34
N VAL A 55 -4.31 4.27 -10.10
CA VAL A 55 -3.10 4.03 -10.90
C VAL A 55 -3.16 2.61 -11.43
N ASP A 56 -3.03 2.45 -12.74
CA ASP A 56 -3.03 1.16 -13.41
C ASP A 56 -1.74 1.00 -14.22
N CYS A 57 -0.91 0.02 -13.86
CA CYS A 57 0.31 -0.32 -14.57
C CYS A 57 0.06 -1.60 -15.37
N GLU A 58 -0.17 -1.51 -16.68
CA GLU A 58 -0.76 -2.61 -17.48
C GLU A 58 0.09 -3.90 -17.58
N GLY A 59 1.39 -3.87 -17.23
CA GLY A 59 2.24 -5.05 -17.24
C GLY A 59 3.63 -4.84 -17.85
N ASP A 60 4.56 -5.74 -17.54
CA ASP A 60 5.95 -5.71 -17.98
C ASP A 60 6.65 -4.35 -17.75
N ASN A 61 6.14 -3.53 -16.83
CA ASN A 61 6.66 -2.20 -16.55
C ASN A 61 7.96 -2.36 -15.76
N PRO A 62 9.12 -1.92 -16.28
CA PRO A 62 10.37 -2.02 -15.53
C PRO A 62 10.38 -1.15 -14.26
N ASP A 63 9.55 -0.10 -14.22
CA ASP A 63 9.37 0.76 -13.05
C ASP A 63 8.05 1.53 -13.15
N CYS A 64 7.09 1.28 -12.24
CA CYS A 64 5.83 2.00 -12.19
C CYS A 64 5.55 2.50 -10.77
N VAL A 65 5.71 3.80 -10.56
CA VAL A 65 5.51 4.43 -9.25
C VAL A 65 4.24 5.27 -9.28
N GLY A 66 3.39 5.17 -8.25
CA GLY A 66 2.13 5.89 -8.22
C GLY A 66 1.57 6.15 -6.84
N GLN A 67 0.78 7.22 -6.73
CA GLN A 67 -0.02 7.50 -5.54
C GLN A 67 -1.50 7.32 -5.83
N CYS A 68 -2.16 6.48 -5.03
CA CYS A 68 -3.61 6.34 -5.05
C CYS A 68 -4.25 7.10 -3.90
N ALA A 69 -5.49 7.56 -4.10
CA ALA A 69 -6.22 8.30 -3.08
C ALA A 69 -7.71 8.07 -3.23
N ASN A 70 -8.36 7.51 -2.20
CA ASN A 70 -9.74 7.04 -2.27
C ASN A 70 -9.95 6.19 -3.53
N GLY A 71 -9.06 5.21 -3.74
CA GLY A 71 -8.89 4.53 -5.02
C GLY A 71 -8.02 3.28 -4.96
N GLU A 72 -7.61 2.83 -6.13
CA GLU A 72 -6.99 1.52 -6.36
C GLU A 72 -5.72 1.68 -7.20
N CYS A 73 -4.67 0.98 -6.77
CA CYS A 73 -3.37 0.91 -7.41
C CYS A 73 -3.12 -0.52 -7.88
N THR A 74 -3.05 -0.73 -9.20
CA THR A 74 -2.87 -2.06 -9.80
C THR A 74 -1.47 -2.17 -10.43
N CYS A 75 -0.69 -3.15 -9.97
CA CYS A 75 0.58 -3.53 -10.58
C CYS A 75 0.33 -4.74 -11.49
N GLY A 76 0.26 -4.52 -12.80
CA GLY A 76 0.08 -5.58 -13.78
C GLY A 76 1.23 -6.59 -13.81
N PRO A 77 1.07 -7.67 -14.59
CA PRO A 77 1.90 -8.85 -14.49
C PRO A 77 3.33 -8.55 -14.94
N GLY A 78 4.32 -9.14 -14.27
CA GLY A 78 5.74 -8.95 -14.62
C GLY A 78 6.29 -7.54 -14.39
N SER A 79 5.49 -6.63 -13.83
CA SER A 79 5.92 -5.26 -13.54
C SER A 79 6.69 -5.15 -12.23
N SER A 80 7.46 -4.08 -12.09
CA SER A 80 8.00 -3.63 -10.81
C SER A 80 7.31 -2.34 -10.39
N CYS A 81 6.55 -2.36 -9.29
CA CYS A 81 5.71 -1.23 -8.89
C CYS A 81 5.97 -0.77 -7.45
N GLY A 82 5.79 0.54 -7.24
CA GLY A 82 5.83 1.18 -5.94
C GLY A 82 4.60 2.08 -5.73
N PHE A 83 3.76 1.75 -4.76
CA PHE A 83 2.51 2.47 -4.52
C PHE A 83 2.40 3.03 -3.11
N GLU A 84 1.97 4.29 -3.02
CA GLU A 84 1.65 4.98 -1.78
C GLU A 84 0.16 5.34 -1.71
N CYS A 85 -0.39 5.35 -0.50
CA CYS A 85 -1.74 5.84 -0.25
C CYS A 85 -1.69 7.31 0.20
N ALA A 86 -2.21 8.21 -0.62
CA ALA A 86 -2.29 9.64 -0.30
C ALA A 86 -3.54 10.00 0.51
N ALA A 87 -4.65 9.27 0.34
CA ALA A 87 -5.85 9.43 1.16
C ALA A 87 -6.64 8.11 1.26
N PRO A 88 -6.96 7.62 2.46
CA PRO A 88 -7.78 6.42 2.61
C PRO A 88 -9.21 6.62 2.06
N PRO A 89 -9.90 5.55 1.61
CA PRO A 89 -9.40 4.17 1.48
C PRO A 89 -8.44 3.99 0.29
N CYS A 90 -7.46 3.11 0.44
CA CYS A 90 -6.58 2.69 -0.66
C CYS A 90 -6.47 1.16 -0.71
N HIS A 91 -6.55 0.65 -1.93
CA HIS A 91 -6.34 -0.75 -2.27
C HIS A 91 -5.13 -0.89 -3.18
N VAL A 92 -4.36 -1.96 -2.99
CA VAL A 92 -3.23 -2.30 -3.86
C VAL A 92 -3.42 -3.73 -4.35
N ASP A 93 -3.44 -3.92 -5.66
CA ASP A 93 -3.50 -5.23 -6.29
C ASP A 93 -2.23 -5.48 -7.10
N CYS A 94 -1.49 -6.54 -6.78
CA CYS A 94 -0.26 -6.90 -7.45
C CYS A 94 -0.47 -8.21 -8.19
N GLU A 95 -0.67 -8.09 -9.51
CA GLU A 95 -0.97 -9.20 -10.41
C GLU A 95 0.23 -10.19 -10.54
N PRO A 96 0.03 -11.38 -11.12
CA PRO A 96 1.01 -12.47 -11.08
C PRO A 96 2.41 -12.11 -11.61
N GLY A 97 3.44 -12.60 -10.92
CA GLY A 97 4.84 -12.46 -11.30
C GLY A 97 5.40 -11.04 -11.17
N SER A 98 4.73 -10.14 -10.45
CA SER A 98 5.17 -8.77 -10.22
C SER A 98 6.13 -8.64 -9.02
N ASN A 99 6.92 -7.58 -9.00
CA ASN A 99 7.65 -7.13 -7.80
C ASN A 99 6.95 -5.87 -7.27
N CYS A 100 6.26 -5.98 -6.15
CA CYS A 100 5.29 -4.97 -5.75
C CYS A 100 5.52 -4.48 -4.33
N VAL A 101 5.68 -3.16 -4.16
CA VAL A 101 5.68 -2.53 -2.85
C VAL A 101 4.47 -1.61 -2.77
N GLY A 102 3.65 -1.77 -1.75
CA GLY A 102 2.37 -1.04 -1.66
C GLY A 102 2.01 -0.62 -0.24
N THR A 103 1.30 0.49 -0.13
CA THR A 103 0.67 0.93 1.13
C THR A 103 -0.84 0.89 1.00
N CYS A 104 -1.48 0.10 1.86
CA CYS A 104 -2.93 0.07 2.02
C CYS A 104 -3.36 0.87 3.25
N ALA A 105 -4.56 1.43 3.20
CA ALA A 105 -5.14 2.17 4.32
C ALA A 105 -6.67 2.06 4.27
N ASN A 106 -7.30 1.55 5.32
CA ASN A 106 -8.72 1.21 5.35
C ASN A 106 -9.11 0.39 4.11
N GLY A 107 -8.35 -0.67 3.82
CA GLY A 107 -8.37 -1.35 2.53
C GLY A 107 -7.68 -2.71 2.51
N GLU A 108 -7.44 -3.20 1.31
CA GLU A 108 -6.92 -4.53 1.03
C GLU A 108 -5.73 -4.47 0.08
N CYS A 109 -4.69 -5.23 0.40
CA CYS A 109 -3.48 -5.41 -0.39
C CYS A 109 -3.38 -6.88 -0.81
N THR A 110 -3.37 -7.14 -2.12
CA THR A 110 -3.33 -8.49 -2.69
C THR A 110 -2.02 -8.70 -3.45
N CYS A 111 -1.38 -9.84 -3.20
CA CYS A 111 -0.19 -10.32 -3.91
C CYS A 111 -0.53 -11.63 -4.61
N ASP A 112 -0.67 -11.60 -5.92
CA ASP A 112 -0.99 -12.79 -6.71
C ASP A 112 0.22 -13.71 -6.91
N ILE A 113 -0.08 -14.91 -7.41
CA ILE A 113 0.86 -16.03 -7.51
C ILE A 113 2.17 -15.67 -8.25
N GLY A 114 3.28 -16.15 -7.70
CA GLY A 114 4.63 -15.97 -8.26
C GLY A 114 5.18 -14.56 -8.10
N SER A 115 4.48 -13.67 -7.39
CA SER A 115 4.92 -12.30 -7.13
C SER A 115 5.75 -12.20 -5.85
N SER A 116 6.57 -11.16 -5.78
CA SER A 116 7.28 -10.77 -4.56
C SER A 116 6.69 -9.46 -4.04
N CYS A 117 6.04 -9.49 -2.88
CA CYS A 117 5.29 -8.33 -2.39
C CYS A 117 5.70 -7.89 -0.99
N VAL A 118 5.68 -6.57 -0.77
CA VAL A 118 5.85 -5.95 0.55
C VAL A 118 4.77 -4.92 0.77
N PHE A 119 3.91 -5.15 1.77
CA PHE A 119 2.80 -4.25 2.07
C PHE A 119 2.90 -3.60 3.45
N LEU A 120 2.59 -2.30 3.49
CA LEU A 120 2.40 -1.54 4.71
C LEU A 120 0.92 -1.22 4.92
N CYS A 121 0.50 -1.21 6.18
CA CYS A 121 -0.79 -0.67 6.60
C CYS A 121 -0.60 0.72 7.23
N ASP A 122 -1.18 1.75 6.64
CA ASP A 122 -1.08 3.13 7.16
C ASP A 122 -2.31 3.54 7.99
N ALA A 123 -3.48 2.97 7.71
CA ALA A 123 -4.68 3.15 8.53
C ALA A 123 -5.48 1.86 8.62
N SER A 124 -5.91 1.48 9.83
CA SER A 124 -6.77 0.31 10.03
C SER A 124 -8.20 0.57 9.53
N PRO A 125 -8.95 -0.49 9.13
CA PRO A 125 -8.50 -1.88 8.95
C PRO A 125 -7.60 -2.09 7.72
N CYS A 126 -6.69 -3.05 7.78
CA CYS A 126 -5.92 -3.52 6.63
C CYS A 126 -5.93 -5.04 6.55
N HIS A 127 -6.21 -5.54 5.35
CA HIS A 127 -6.16 -6.95 4.99
C HIS A 127 -5.02 -7.18 4.01
N ILE A 128 -4.24 -8.24 4.24
CA ILE A 128 -3.17 -8.65 3.33
C ILE A 128 -3.48 -10.06 2.84
N THR A 129 -3.54 -10.25 1.53
CA THR A 129 -3.79 -11.55 0.91
C THR A 129 -2.62 -11.89 -0.02
N CYS A 130 -1.80 -12.87 0.37
CA CYS A 130 -0.78 -13.46 -0.49
C CYS A 130 -1.36 -14.71 -1.15
N ALA A 131 -1.82 -14.62 -2.40
CA ALA A 131 -2.49 -15.71 -3.10
C ALA A 131 -1.48 -16.67 -3.76
N GLY A 132 -1.71 -17.96 -3.60
CA GLY A 132 -0.94 -19.00 -4.30
C GLY A 132 0.46 -19.23 -3.72
N ASP A 133 1.40 -19.53 -4.61
CA ASP A 133 2.80 -19.90 -4.34
C ASP A 133 3.71 -18.69 -4.64
N ASN A 134 4.01 -17.92 -3.60
CA ASN A 134 4.84 -16.72 -3.67
C ASN A 134 6.20 -16.98 -3.03
N PRO A 135 7.31 -16.64 -3.73
CA PRO A 135 8.64 -16.81 -3.18
C PRO A 135 8.85 -16.00 -1.90
N ASP A 136 8.28 -14.77 -1.84
CA ASP A 136 8.34 -13.89 -0.69
C ASP A 136 7.10 -12.99 -0.65
N CYS A 137 6.31 -13.05 0.44
CA CYS A 137 5.22 -12.11 0.66
C CYS A 137 5.25 -11.55 2.08
N ALA A 138 5.47 -10.25 2.22
CA ALA A 138 5.49 -9.58 3.51
C ALA A 138 4.36 -8.55 3.63
N GLY A 139 3.77 -8.43 4.82
CA GLY A 139 2.64 -7.52 5.00
C GLY A 139 2.37 -7.15 6.45
N THR A 140 1.85 -5.94 6.66
CA THR A 140 1.33 -5.50 7.96
C THR A 140 -0.20 -5.53 7.95
N CYS A 141 -0.79 -6.26 8.91
CA CYS A 141 -2.22 -6.23 9.17
C CYS A 141 -2.55 -5.40 10.41
N ALA A 142 -3.71 -4.75 10.39
CA ALA A 142 -4.25 -3.97 11.52
C ALA A 142 -5.76 -4.16 11.53
N ASN A 143 -6.34 -4.64 12.64
CA ASN A 143 -7.77 -4.95 12.78
C ASN A 143 -8.31 -5.70 11.56
N GLY A 144 -7.56 -6.71 11.13
CA GLY A 144 -7.73 -7.35 9.83
C GLY A 144 -7.10 -8.73 9.78
N THR A 145 -7.03 -9.30 8.58
CA THR A 145 -6.56 -10.67 8.38
C THR A 145 -5.43 -10.70 7.38
N CYS A 146 -4.37 -11.44 7.72
CA CYS A 146 -3.24 -11.73 6.87
C CYS A 146 -3.38 -13.19 6.37
N THR A 147 -3.46 -13.41 5.08
CA THR A 147 -3.61 -14.76 4.50
C THR A 147 -2.38 -15.11 3.69
N CYS A 148 -1.75 -16.23 4.03
CA CYS A 148 -0.68 -16.85 3.25
C CYS A 148 -1.22 -18.04 2.48
N GLY A 149 -1.22 -17.92 1.15
CA GLY A 149 -1.63 -18.97 0.23
C GLY A 149 -0.69 -20.17 0.20
N PRO A 150 -1.11 -21.25 -0.46
CA PRO A 150 -0.42 -22.53 -0.41
C PRO A 150 0.94 -22.48 -1.11
N GLY A 151 1.98 -23.01 -0.48
CA GLY A 151 3.35 -23.01 -1.02
C GLY A 151 4.13 -21.71 -0.79
N SER A 152 3.45 -20.62 -0.39
CA SER A 152 4.10 -19.33 -0.16
C SER A 152 5.02 -19.30 1.06
N ALA A 153 6.03 -18.42 1.02
CA ALA A 153 6.74 -17.97 2.21
C ALA A 153 6.23 -16.58 2.63
N CYS A 154 5.62 -16.47 3.81
CA CYS A 154 5.00 -15.23 4.28
C CYS A 154 5.59 -14.72 5.59
N ALA A 155 5.80 -13.41 5.66
CA ALA A 155 6.23 -12.69 6.85
C ALA A 155 5.23 -11.58 7.19
N PHE A 156 4.39 -11.81 8.18
CA PHE A 156 3.36 -10.87 8.60
C PHE A 156 3.71 -10.17 9.90
N ARG A 157 3.29 -8.90 10.01
CA ARG A 157 3.31 -8.13 11.24
C ARG A 157 1.90 -7.73 11.63
N CYS A 158 1.52 -7.95 12.88
CA CYS A 158 0.27 -7.40 13.43
C CYS A 158 0.54 -6.09 14.16
N SER A 159 -0.08 -4.98 13.76
CA SER A 159 0.23 -3.67 14.35
C SER A 159 -0.68 -3.24 15.51
N ASP A 160 -1.81 -3.91 15.78
CA ASP A 160 -2.81 -3.37 16.72
C ASP A 160 -3.55 -4.40 17.60
N HIS A 161 -2.93 -5.55 17.85
CA HIS A 161 -3.51 -6.65 18.67
C HIS A 161 -4.91 -7.06 18.24
N ASN A 162 -5.28 -6.89 16.98
CA ASN A 162 -6.56 -7.36 16.47
C ASN A 162 -6.38 -8.01 15.11
N CYS A 163 -5.28 -8.75 14.93
CA CYS A 163 -4.99 -9.46 13.70
C CYS A 163 -5.16 -10.98 13.85
N ALA A 164 -5.65 -11.58 12.78
CA ALA A 164 -5.62 -13.01 12.57
C ALA A 164 -4.74 -13.32 11.36
N ALA A 165 -4.03 -14.44 11.40
CA ALA A 165 -3.31 -14.96 10.26
C ALA A 165 -3.85 -16.33 9.83
N ASN A 166 -3.97 -16.54 8.53
CA ASN A 166 -4.24 -17.85 7.94
C ASN A 166 -3.00 -18.32 7.20
N CYS A 167 -2.55 -19.52 7.50
CA CYS A 167 -1.39 -20.14 6.88
C CYS A 167 -1.84 -21.42 6.19
N GLU A 168 -1.96 -21.40 4.86
CA GLU A 168 -2.49 -22.52 4.09
C GLU A 168 -1.48 -23.65 3.89
N SER A 169 -1.95 -24.85 3.54
CA SER A 169 -1.11 -26.03 3.43
C SER A 169 0.12 -25.83 2.54
N GLY A 170 1.29 -26.27 3.03
CA GLY A 170 2.56 -26.18 2.30
C GLY A 170 3.22 -24.80 2.34
N SER A 171 2.60 -23.81 3.00
CA SER A 171 3.22 -22.50 3.22
C SER A 171 4.09 -22.47 4.47
N SER A 172 4.97 -21.48 4.54
CA SER A 172 5.81 -21.16 5.70
C SER A 172 5.47 -19.76 6.16
N CYS A 173 4.88 -19.63 7.36
CA CYS A 173 4.41 -18.33 7.85
C CYS A 173 5.12 -17.91 9.14
N VAL A 174 5.59 -16.67 9.17
CA VAL A 174 6.00 -15.96 10.37
C VAL A 174 4.97 -14.88 10.67
N LEU A 175 4.50 -14.79 11.91
CA LEU A 175 3.64 -13.71 12.40
C LEU A 175 4.31 -13.03 13.59
N THR A 176 4.70 -11.77 13.44
CA THR A 176 5.31 -10.96 14.51
C THR A 176 4.27 -10.07 15.19
N CYS A 177 4.30 -10.08 16.52
CA CYS A 177 3.40 -9.38 17.42
C CYS A 177 4.19 -8.36 18.28
N PRO A 178 4.57 -7.19 17.72
CA PRO A 178 5.44 -6.23 18.40
C PRO A 178 4.87 -5.67 19.71
N ASP A 179 3.56 -5.39 19.75
CA ASP A 179 2.98 -4.59 20.84
C ASP A 179 2.16 -5.45 21.84
N GLY A 180 2.13 -6.79 21.71
CA GLY A 180 1.25 -7.66 22.52
C GLY A 180 1.62 -9.16 22.54
N ASP A 181 0.85 -9.95 23.30
CA ASP A 181 1.19 -11.35 23.60
C ASP A 181 0.85 -12.29 22.43
N PRO A 182 1.85 -12.91 21.77
CA PRO A 182 1.59 -13.84 20.67
C PRO A 182 0.75 -15.03 21.13
N GLY A 183 -0.25 -15.40 20.33
CA GLY A 183 -1.14 -16.54 20.57
C GLY A 183 -2.38 -16.21 21.41
N THR A 184 -2.55 -14.95 21.81
CA THR A 184 -3.73 -14.49 22.56
C THR A 184 -4.73 -13.75 21.65
N GLN A 185 -5.78 -13.15 22.24
CA GLN A 185 -6.73 -12.32 21.50
C GLN A 185 -5.99 -11.14 20.87
N GLY A 186 -5.57 -11.30 19.61
CA GLY A 186 -5.04 -10.19 18.84
C GLY A 186 -3.86 -10.43 17.93
N CYS A 187 -3.16 -11.55 18.08
CA CYS A 187 -2.06 -11.90 17.20
C CYS A 187 -1.87 -13.41 17.23
N ARG A 188 -2.61 -14.11 16.37
CA ARG A 188 -2.65 -15.57 16.34
C ARG A 188 -2.80 -16.08 14.91
N PHE A 189 -2.43 -17.35 14.72
CA PHE A 189 -2.89 -18.10 13.56
C PHE A 189 -4.28 -18.67 13.83
N ASP A 190 -5.24 -18.36 12.97
CA ASP A 190 -6.56 -19.02 12.94
C ASP A 190 -6.47 -20.38 12.27
N THR A 191 -5.57 -20.49 11.28
CA THR A 191 -5.24 -21.74 10.61
C THR A 191 -3.74 -21.86 10.46
N CYS A 192 -3.23 -23.10 10.61
CA CYS A 192 -1.82 -23.39 10.46
C CYS A 192 -1.59 -24.52 9.44
N ALA A 193 -0.65 -24.29 8.51
CA ALA A 193 -0.34 -25.14 7.37
C ALA A 193 0.01 -26.57 7.77
N ALA A 194 0.79 -26.69 8.85
CA ALA A 194 1.17 -27.95 9.45
C ALA A 194 1.47 -27.75 10.94
N GLY A 195 0.99 -28.67 11.77
CA GLY A 195 1.22 -28.64 13.21
C GLY A 195 0.47 -27.52 13.94
N GLU A 196 0.95 -27.23 15.14
CA GLU A 196 0.45 -26.12 15.97
C GLU A 196 1.40 -24.93 15.83
N PRO A 197 0.88 -23.68 15.88
CA PRO A 197 1.71 -22.50 15.94
C PRO A 197 2.72 -22.58 17.09
N THR A 198 3.98 -22.24 16.80
CA THR A 198 5.06 -22.29 17.79
C THR A 198 5.56 -20.88 18.09
N LEU A 199 5.66 -20.54 19.39
CA LEU A 199 6.27 -19.29 19.85
C LEU A 199 7.79 -19.35 19.71
N CYS A 200 8.36 -18.34 19.07
CA CYS A 200 9.78 -18.21 18.86
C CYS A 200 10.53 -17.76 20.12
N PRO A 201 11.86 -17.99 20.20
CA PRO A 201 12.68 -17.58 21.34
C PRO A 201 12.72 -16.07 21.58
N ASP A 202 12.39 -15.26 20.57
CA ASP A 202 12.26 -13.81 20.69
C ASP A 202 11.08 -13.38 21.58
N GLY A 203 10.12 -14.29 21.85
CA GLY A 203 8.91 -14.02 22.60
C GLY A 203 7.90 -13.14 21.87
N LEU A 204 8.15 -12.79 20.61
CA LEU A 204 7.34 -11.84 19.82
C LEU A 204 6.78 -12.46 18.54
N SER A 205 7.40 -13.54 18.04
CA SER A 205 7.00 -14.15 16.77
C SER A 205 6.38 -15.52 16.97
N LEU A 206 5.33 -15.80 16.21
CA LEU A 206 4.79 -17.15 16.01
C LEU A 206 5.22 -17.65 14.64
N VAL A 207 5.56 -18.93 14.55
CA VAL A 207 5.80 -19.61 13.29
C VAL A 207 4.80 -20.73 13.06
N CYS A 208 4.52 -20.98 11.80
CA CYS A 208 3.64 -22.03 11.33
C CYS A 208 4.16 -22.66 10.04
N GLY A 209 3.91 -23.96 9.86
CA GLY A 209 4.44 -24.73 8.73
C GLY A 209 5.93 -25.01 8.91
N ASP A 210 6.68 -24.90 7.82
CA ASP A 210 8.14 -25.11 7.83
C ASP A 210 8.94 -23.82 8.09
N ALA A 211 8.27 -22.75 8.53
CA ALA A 211 8.90 -21.47 8.83
C ALA A 211 9.91 -21.58 9.98
N ALA A 212 11.11 -21.05 9.75
CA ALA A 212 12.09 -20.86 10.79
C ALA A 212 11.75 -19.63 11.64
N CYS A 213 12.07 -19.69 12.93
CA CYS A 213 12.03 -18.49 13.76
C CYS A 213 13.05 -17.46 13.24
N PRO A 214 12.67 -16.16 13.18
CA PRO A 214 13.62 -15.11 12.85
C PRO A 214 14.75 -15.10 13.87
N ASP A 215 15.97 -14.79 13.41
CA ASP A 215 17.10 -14.59 14.30
C ASP A 215 16.78 -13.46 15.29
N SER A 216 17.07 -13.69 16.56
CA SER A 216 16.89 -12.68 17.61
C SER A 216 17.70 -11.43 17.25
N PRO A 217 17.14 -10.21 17.42
CA PRO A 217 17.88 -8.96 17.18
C PRO A 217 19.12 -8.80 18.07
#